data_AF-A0A8T1R4A2-F1
#
_entry.id   AF-A0A8T1R4A2-F1
#
_cell.length_a   1.000
_cell.length_b   1.000
_cell.length_c   1.000
_cell.angle_alpha   90.00
_cell.angle_beta   90.00
_cell.angle_gamma   90.00
#
_symmetry.space_group_name_H-M   'P 1'
#
loop_
_entity.id
_entity.type
_entity.pdbx_description
1 polymer ?
#
loop_
_entity_poly.entity_id
_entity_poly.type
_entity_poly.pdbx_seq_one_letter_code
_entity_poly.pdbx_strand_id
1 'polypeptide(L)'
;MEHGHDRRFLTLSFCISFIPFLFPSYASPFSNTPLLGIHPLDEKYFQPEVIKCKDGSKSFTRDRVNDDFCDCLDGTDEPGTSACPAGKFYCRNAGSIPRFIFSSRVNDRFCDCCDGSDEYDGSINCPNTCVMGGNIDYKTGSYVPTIRDMSSINEKETKSGVNLEDLIQKLKGLKVIIILQAVLIGCVVVFRIFHRRARSKRRRLR
;
A
#
# COMPACT_ATOMS: atom_id res chain seq x y z
N MET A 1 -37.58 64.61 -31.31
CA MET A 1 -37.11 63.43 -32.05
C MET A 1 -35.63 63.29 -31.77
N GLU A 2 -35.28 62.08 -31.35
CA GLU A 2 -33.94 61.49 -31.12
C GLU A 2 -33.01 62.07 -30.06
N HIS A 3 -32.69 61.17 -29.12
CA HIS A 3 -31.90 61.36 -27.91
C HIS A 3 -30.40 61.45 -28.21
N GLY A 4 -29.76 62.50 -27.70
CA GLY A 4 -28.34 62.48 -27.39
C GLY A 4 -28.08 61.81 -26.03
N HIS A 5 -27.02 61.02 -25.94
CA HIS A 5 -26.31 60.85 -24.67
C HIS A 5 -24.80 60.76 -24.90
N ASP A 6 -24.12 61.53 -24.07
CA ASP A 6 -22.74 61.97 -24.12
C ASP A 6 -21.75 60.89 -23.60
N ARG A 7 -20.49 61.21 -23.86
CA ARG A 7 -19.23 60.47 -23.81
C ARG A 7 -18.80 59.93 -22.42
N ARG A 8 -17.77 59.07 -22.52
CA ARG A 8 -16.65 58.79 -21.57
C ARG A 8 -16.84 57.59 -20.63
N PHE A 9 -16.05 56.53 -20.82
CA PHE A 9 -14.77 56.37 -20.08
C PHE A 9 -14.02 55.12 -20.58
N LEU A 10 -12.79 55.33 -21.06
CA LEU A 10 -11.77 54.29 -21.20
C LEU A 10 -11.51 53.64 -19.82
N THR A 11 -11.31 52.32 -19.78
CA THR A 11 -10.07 51.69 -19.25
C THR A 11 -10.16 50.17 -19.42
N LEU A 12 -9.20 49.62 -20.17
CA LEU A 12 -8.82 48.21 -20.15
C LEU A 12 -8.49 47.75 -18.72
N SER A 13 -8.86 46.52 -18.37
CA SER A 13 -7.92 45.61 -17.70
C SER A 13 -8.45 44.17 -17.78
N PHE A 14 -7.63 43.34 -18.44
CA PHE A 14 -7.52 41.90 -18.26
C PHE A 14 -7.93 41.43 -16.86
N CYS A 15 -8.68 40.34 -16.79
CA CYS A 15 -8.38 39.24 -15.87
C CYS A 15 -9.10 37.99 -16.38
N ILE A 16 -8.35 37.27 -17.20
CA ILE A 16 -8.47 35.84 -17.47
C ILE A 16 -9.04 35.15 -16.24
N SER A 17 -10.18 34.49 -16.41
CA SER A 17 -10.68 33.48 -15.49
C SER A 17 -9.69 32.32 -15.48
N PHE A 18 -8.58 32.49 -14.78
CA PHE A 18 -7.75 31.42 -14.28
C PHE A 18 -8.62 30.68 -13.25
N ILE A 19 -9.33 29.67 -13.72
CA ILE A 19 -9.62 28.51 -12.90
C ILE A 19 -8.26 27.84 -12.73
N PRO A 20 -7.57 27.91 -11.58
CA PRO A 20 -6.54 26.93 -11.36
C PRO A 20 -7.31 25.63 -11.16
N PHE A 21 -7.29 24.78 -12.19
CA PHE A 21 -7.39 23.34 -12.05
C PHE A 21 -6.29 22.93 -11.06
N LEU A 22 -6.53 23.10 -9.77
CA LEU A 22 -5.84 22.38 -8.71
C LEU A 22 -6.62 21.09 -8.52
N PHE A 23 -6.63 20.26 -9.55
CA PHE A 23 -6.63 18.83 -9.27
C PHE A 23 -5.26 18.59 -8.66
N PRO A 24 -5.18 18.20 -7.37
CA PRO A 24 -3.93 17.68 -6.87
C PRO A 24 -3.62 16.50 -7.79
N SER A 25 -2.53 16.58 -8.55
CA SER A 25 -1.89 15.39 -9.06
C SER A 25 -1.48 14.62 -7.82
N TYR A 26 -2.37 13.78 -7.32
CA TYR A 26 -2.03 12.70 -6.43
C TYR A 26 -1.16 11.77 -7.27
N ALA A 27 0.11 12.13 -7.46
CA ALA A 27 1.14 11.15 -7.68
C ALA A 27 1.14 10.34 -6.39
N SER A 28 0.36 9.26 -6.36
CA SER A 28 0.42 8.28 -5.30
C SER A 28 1.90 7.93 -5.14
N PRO A 29 2.49 8.00 -3.95
CA PRO A 29 3.82 7.46 -3.75
C PRO A 29 3.75 6.02 -4.24
N PHE A 30 4.62 5.65 -5.18
CA PHE A 30 4.74 4.29 -5.68
C PHE A 30 4.97 3.41 -4.45
N SER A 31 3.92 2.77 -3.95
CA SER A 31 4.03 1.89 -2.81
C SER A 31 4.75 0.66 -3.33
N ASN A 32 6.05 0.57 -3.05
CA ASN A 32 6.78 -0.66 -3.21
C ASN A 32 6.31 -1.62 -2.11
N THR A 33 5.06 -2.06 -2.19
CA THR A 33 4.61 -3.23 -1.44
C THR A 33 5.49 -4.38 -1.92
N PRO A 34 6.28 -5.00 -1.04
CA PRO A 34 7.10 -6.14 -1.41
C PRO A 34 6.21 -7.17 -2.12
N LEU A 35 6.65 -7.63 -3.28
CA LEU A 35 5.90 -8.62 -4.03
C LEU A 35 5.77 -9.90 -3.17
N LEU A 36 4.55 -10.40 -3.10
CA LEU A 36 4.21 -11.54 -2.26
C LEU A 36 4.90 -12.82 -2.75
N GLY A 37 5.37 -13.64 -1.80
CA GLY A 37 5.98 -14.94 -2.08
C GLY A 37 7.36 -14.88 -2.74
N ILE A 38 7.94 -13.68 -2.96
CA ILE A 38 9.25 -13.51 -3.58
C ILE A 38 10.37 -13.55 -2.53
N HIS A 39 11.41 -14.35 -2.81
CA HIS A 39 12.63 -14.36 -2.02
C HIS A 39 13.36 -12.99 -2.12
N PRO A 40 13.87 -12.39 -1.03
CA PRO A 40 14.50 -11.05 -1.06
C PRO A 40 15.62 -10.89 -2.10
N LEU A 41 16.39 -11.94 -2.36
CA LEU A 41 17.45 -11.94 -3.40
C LEU A 41 16.89 -11.89 -4.82
N ASP A 42 15.66 -12.36 -5.02
CA ASP A 42 15.01 -12.41 -6.32
C ASP A 42 14.21 -11.11 -6.60
N GLU A 43 14.02 -10.21 -5.63
CA GLU A 43 13.25 -8.97 -5.84
C GLU A 43 13.74 -8.16 -7.05
N LYS A 44 15.06 -8.11 -7.28
CA LYS A 44 15.65 -7.43 -8.45
C LYS A 44 15.32 -8.10 -9.77
N TYR A 45 15.15 -9.42 -9.78
CA TYR A 45 14.80 -10.19 -10.98
C TYR A 45 13.45 -9.77 -11.55
N PHE A 46 12.50 -9.43 -10.67
CA PHE A 46 11.15 -9.04 -11.05
C PHE A 46 10.99 -7.56 -11.37
N GLN A 47 12.01 -6.72 -11.19
CA GLN A 47 11.93 -5.27 -11.44
C GLN A 47 11.64 -4.84 -12.89
N PRO A 48 12.19 -5.50 -13.93
CA PRO A 48 11.97 -5.09 -15.32
C PRO A 48 10.49 -5.18 -15.76
N GLU A 49 10.11 -4.42 -16.79
CA GLU A 49 8.77 -4.48 -17.39
C GLU A 49 8.50 -5.80 -18.13
N VAL A 50 9.56 -6.40 -18.68
CA VAL A 50 9.52 -7.71 -19.33
C VAL A 50 10.45 -8.65 -18.58
N ILE A 51 9.90 -9.74 -18.08
CA ILE A 51 10.56 -10.73 -17.25
C ILE A 51 10.62 -12.04 -18.05
N LYS A 52 11.72 -12.76 -17.97
CA LYS A 52 11.85 -14.10 -18.59
C LYS A 52 11.41 -15.15 -17.59
N CYS A 53 10.89 -16.28 -18.02
CA CYS A 53 10.80 -17.46 -17.16
C CYS A 53 12.22 -17.94 -16.84
N LYS A 54 12.50 -18.44 -15.63
CA LYS A 54 13.85 -18.90 -15.24
C LYS A 54 14.27 -20.16 -16.02
N ASP A 55 13.31 -20.96 -16.47
CA ASP A 55 13.49 -22.10 -17.38
C ASP A 55 13.88 -21.69 -18.82
N GLY A 56 13.79 -20.40 -19.15
CA GLY A 56 14.09 -19.85 -20.47
C GLY A 56 13.03 -20.11 -21.54
N SER A 57 11.85 -20.64 -21.18
CA SER A 57 10.80 -21.04 -22.12
C SER A 57 10.17 -19.84 -22.85
N LYS A 58 9.77 -18.80 -22.11
CA LYS A 58 9.15 -17.59 -22.65
C LYS A 58 9.43 -16.35 -21.79
N SER A 59 8.89 -15.21 -22.21
CA SER A 59 8.89 -13.96 -21.44
C SER A 59 7.46 -13.45 -21.27
N PHE A 60 7.23 -12.74 -20.17
CA PHE A 60 5.95 -12.16 -19.80
C PHE A 60 6.16 -10.73 -19.30
N THR A 61 5.09 -9.94 -19.27
CA THR A 61 5.10 -8.57 -18.77
C THR A 61 4.89 -8.55 -17.26
N ARG A 62 5.39 -7.52 -16.57
CA ARG A 62 5.39 -7.44 -15.10
C ARG A 62 3.99 -7.47 -14.47
N ASP A 63 2.95 -7.09 -15.20
CA ASP A 63 1.54 -7.18 -14.78
C ASP A 63 1.02 -8.62 -14.65
N ARG A 64 1.71 -9.59 -15.26
CA ARG A 64 1.44 -11.04 -15.14
C ARG A 64 2.19 -11.70 -13.98
N VAL A 65 2.74 -10.90 -13.06
CA VAL A 65 3.32 -11.45 -11.82
C VAL A 65 2.20 -11.55 -10.79
N ASN A 66 1.93 -12.76 -10.30
CA ASN A 66 0.86 -13.05 -9.34
C ASN A 66 -0.52 -12.63 -9.86
N ASP A 67 -0.84 -12.99 -11.11
CA ASP A 67 -2.13 -12.72 -11.74
C ASP A 67 -3.11 -13.90 -11.66
N ASP A 68 -2.79 -14.91 -10.86
CA ASP A 68 -3.51 -16.18 -10.70
C ASP A 68 -3.57 -17.00 -12.01
N PHE A 69 -2.67 -16.76 -12.98
CA PHE A 69 -2.60 -17.53 -14.21
C PHE A 69 -1.18 -18.05 -14.49
N CYS A 70 -1.05 -19.37 -14.65
CA CYS A 70 0.26 -19.97 -14.86
C CYS A 70 0.77 -19.84 -16.30
N ASP A 71 1.68 -18.90 -16.51
CA ASP A 71 2.40 -18.65 -17.73
C ASP A 71 3.69 -19.47 -17.85
N CYS A 72 4.53 -19.56 -16.81
CA CYS A 72 5.80 -20.27 -16.87
C CYS A 72 5.69 -21.70 -16.34
N LEU A 73 6.32 -22.67 -17.00
CA LEU A 73 6.30 -24.07 -16.54
C LEU A 73 7.02 -24.26 -15.20
N ASP A 74 8.01 -23.42 -14.90
CA ASP A 74 8.72 -23.38 -13.63
C ASP A 74 8.01 -22.57 -12.53
N GLY A 75 6.90 -21.92 -12.86
CA GLY A 75 6.13 -21.06 -11.95
C GLY A 75 6.82 -19.75 -11.56
N THR A 76 7.75 -19.25 -12.39
CA THR A 76 8.44 -17.97 -12.13
C THR A 76 7.49 -16.79 -11.98
N ASP A 77 6.41 -16.77 -12.76
CA ASP A 77 5.39 -15.72 -12.83
C ASP A 77 4.47 -15.70 -11.61
N GLU A 78 4.27 -16.83 -10.94
CA GLU A 78 3.33 -16.98 -9.83
C GLU A 78 4.03 -17.33 -8.48
N PRO A 79 4.99 -16.52 -7.99
CA PRO A 79 5.64 -16.78 -6.70
C PRO A 79 4.73 -16.58 -5.49
N GLY A 80 3.66 -15.80 -5.63
CA GLY A 80 2.76 -15.36 -4.57
C GLY A 80 1.39 -16.03 -4.59
N THR A 81 1.09 -16.90 -5.55
CA THR A 81 -0.23 -17.54 -5.72
C THR A 81 -0.11 -19.06 -5.83
N SER A 82 -1.24 -19.75 -5.95
CA SER A 82 -1.32 -21.21 -6.16
C SER A 82 -1.46 -21.64 -7.62
N ALA A 83 -1.39 -20.71 -8.58
CA ALA A 83 -1.74 -20.99 -9.98
C ALA A 83 -0.77 -21.94 -10.70
N CYS A 84 0.52 -21.92 -10.37
CA CYS A 84 1.52 -22.78 -11.00
C CYS A 84 1.86 -24.03 -10.19
N PRO A 85 1.79 -25.25 -10.74
CA PRO A 85 2.04 -26.50 -9.98
C PRO A 85 3.50 -26.69 -9.54
N ALA A 86 4.46 -26.12 -10.29
CA ALA A 86 5.88 -26.13 -9.93
C ALA A 86 6.29 -24.93 -9.04
N GLY A 87 5.36 -24.01 -8.80
CA GLY A 87 5.59 -22.77 -8.06
C GLY A 87 5.97 -23.02 -6.60
N LYS A 88 6.72 -22.08 -6.03
CA LYS A 88 7.10 -22.07 -4.62
C LYS A 88 6.88 -20.70 -4.04
N PHE A 89 6.25 -20.67 -2.88
CA PHE A 89 5.99 -19.46 -2.13
C PHE A 89 7.02 -19.29 -1.03
N TYR A 90 7.58 -18.08 -0.91
CA TYR A 90 8.53 -17.75 0.13
C TYR A 90 7.84 -17.16 1.37
N CYS A 91 7.83 -17.90 2.47
CA CYS A 91 7.48 -17.39 3.79
C CYS A 91 8.64 -16.56 4.34
N ARG A 92 8.44 -15.25 4.52
CA ARG A 92 9.47 -14.36 5.06
C ARG A 92 9.75 -14.67 6.53
N ASN A 93 8.72 -15.05 7.29
CA ASN A 93 8.77 -15.44 8.70
C ASN A 93 9.64 -14.47 9.52
N ALA A 94 9.34 -13.17 9.44
CA ALA A 94 10.21 -12.11 9.98
C ALA A 94 10.59 -12.37 11.45
N GLY A 95 11.89 -12.45 11.73
CA GLY A 95 12.43 -12.75 13.06
C GLY A 95 12.52 -14.23 13.42
N SER A 96 11.96 -15.11 12.61
CA SER A 96 12.08 -16.58 12.67
C SER A 96 12.84 -17.12 11.46
N ILE A 97 12.75 -18.43 11.20
CA ILE A 97 13.42 -19.12 10.10
C ILE A 97 12.57 -18.97 8.82
N PRO A 98 13.08 -18.32 7.76
CA PRO A 98 12.37 -18.25 6.49
C PRO A 98 12.32 -19.64 5.83
N ARG A 99 11.25 -19.92 5.08
CA ARG A 99 11.09 -21.20 4.40
C ARG A 99 10.33 -21.07 3.09
N PHE A 100 10.50 -22.04 2.22
CA PHE A 100 9.65 -22.20 1.05
C PHE A 100 8.55 -23.22 1.32
N ILE A 101 7.38 -22.97 0.77
CA ILE A 101 6.27 -23.92 0.67
C ILE A 101 5.91 -24.12 -0.80
N PHE A 102 5.17 -25.19 -1.09
CA PHE A 102 4.62 -25.40 -2.43
C PHE A 102 3.48 -24.40 -2.68
N SER A 103 3.36 -23.92 -3.91
CA SER A 103 2.27 -23.02 -4.35
C SER A 103 0.89 -23.57 -4.01
N SER A 104 0.71 -24.89 -4.03
CA SER A 104 -0.56 -25.54 -3.66
C SER A 104 -1.04 -25.27 -2.23
N ARG A 105 -0.18 -24.71 -1.37
CA ARG A 105 -0.48 -24.35 0.02
C ARG A 105 -0.76 -22.85 0.21
N VAL A 106 -0.86 -22.11 -0.89
CA VAL A 106 -1.20 -20.70 -0.86
C VAL A 106 -2.72 -20.58 -1.00
N ASN A 107 -3.36 -19.94 -0.02
CA ASN A 107 -4.82 -19.82 0.10
C ASN A 107 -5.54 -21.19 0.04
N ASP A 108 -4.95 -22.23 0.64
CA ASP A 108 -5.53 -23.58 0.75
C ASP A 108 -6.35 -23.78 2.05
N ARG A 109 -6.43 -22.73 2.87
CA ARG A 109 -7.12 -22.68 4.18
C ARG A 109 -6.38 -23.43 5.28
N PHE A 110 -5.07 -23.64 5.14
CA PHE A 110 -4.20 -24.11 6.20
C PHE A 110 -3.08 -23.10 6.44
N CYS A 111 -2.85 -22.73 7.70
CA CYS A 111 -1.75 -21.82 8.05
C CYS A 111 -0.42 -22.58 8.02
N ASP A 112 0.29 -22.52 6.91
CA ASP A 112 1.61 -23.06 6.74
C ASP A 112 2.68 -22.07 7.24
N CYS A 113 2.74 -20.85 6.72
CA CYS A 113 3.77 -19.91 7.18
C CYS A 113 3.50 -19.50 8.63
N CYS A 114 4.55 -19.39 9.46
CA CYS A 114 4.34 -18.95 10.84
C CYS A 114 3.86 -17.50 10.91
N ASP A 115 4.17 -16.69 9.90
CA ASP A 115 3.69 -15.32 9.79
C ASP A 115 2.29 -15.22 9.17
N GLY A 116 1.70 -16.34 8.73
CA GLY A 116 0.39 -16.42 8.09
C GLY A 116 0.33 -15.80 6.69
N SER A 117 1.48 -15.52 6.06
CA SER A 117 1.54 -14.80 4.78
C SER A 117 1.03 -15.60 3.57
N ASP A 118 0.89 -16.91 3.72
CA ASP A 118 0.34 -17.85 2.73
C ASP A 118 -1.19 -17.77 2.58
N GLU A 119 -1.90 -17.26 3.58
CA GLU A 119 -3.36 -17.18 3.62
C GLU A 119 -3.82 -15.72 3.68
N TYR A 120 -3.75 -15.05 2.54
CA TYR A 120 -3.93 -13.59 2.42
C TYR A 120 -5.26 -13.18 1.75
N ASP A 121 -6.02 -14.13 1.22
CA ASP A 121 -7.31 -13.88 0.55
C ASP A 121 -8.46 -13.53 1.52
N GLY A 122 -8.23 -13.72 2.82
CA GLY A 122 -9.21 -13.46 3.89
C GLY A 122 -10.21 -14.59 4.12
N SER A 123 -10.05 -15.75 3.47
CA SER A 123 -10.89 -16.95 3.69
C SER A 123 -10.73 -17.50 5.11
N ILE A 124 -9.52 -17.43 5.65
CA ILE A 124 -9.21 -17.75 7.05
C ILE A 124 -8.27 -16.68 7.64
N ASN A 125 -8.15 -16.65 8.97
CA ASN A 125 -7.24 -15.73 9.66
C ASN A 125 -6.10 -16.51 10.31
N CYS A 126 -4.90 -16.39 9.74
CA CYS A 126 -3.68 -17.00 10.27
C CYS A 126 -2.93 -16.01 11.18
N PRO A 127 -2.92 -16.22 12.51
CA PRO A 127 -2.16 -15.35 13.41
C PRO A 127 -0.66 -15.61 13.27
N ASN A 128 0.15 -14.57 13.49
CA ASN A 128 1.60 -14.72 13.54
C ASN A 128 2.02 -15.53 14.78
N THR A 129 2.63 -16.69 14.54
CA THR A 129 3.15 -17.65 15.52
C THR A 129 4.67 -17.78 15.45
N CYS A 130 5.35 -16.88 14.72
CA CYS A 130 6.80 -16.93 14.57
C CYS A 130 7.53 -16.73 15.89
N VAL A 131 8.49 -17.63 16.17
CA VAL A 131 9.33 -17.58 17.37
C VAL A 131 10.67 -16.93 17.02
N MET A 132 11.01 -15.87 17.74
CA MET A 132 12.26 -15.13 17.51
C MET A 132 13.48 -16.02 17.79
N GLY A 133 14.39 -16.14 16.83
CA GLY A 133 15.60 -16.95 16.94
C GLY A 133 15.43 -18.42 16.51
N GLY A 134 14.22 -18.85 16.16
CA GLY A 134 13.91 -20.21 15.71
C GLY A 134 14.11 -21.29 16.79
N ASN A 135 13.38 -22.39 16.71
CA ASN A 135 13.85 -23.63 17.32
C ASN A 135 14.89 -24.21 16.36
N ILE A 136 16.16 -24.26 16.76
CA ILE A 136 17.21 -25.00 16.03
C ILE A 136 16.96 -26.49 16.24
N ASP A 137 15.90 -27.00 15.62
CA ASP A 137 15.63 -28.42 15.44
C ASP A 137 15.28 -28.62 13.97
N TYR A 138 16.29 -28.43 13.11
CA TYR A 138 16.25 -28.91 11.74
C TYR A 138 16.23 -30.45 11.77
N LYS A 139 15.06 -31.06 11.97
CA LYS A 139 14.86 -32.47 11.65
C LYS A 139 14.67 -32.58 10.15
N THR A 140 15.78 -32.73 9.44
CA THR A 140 15.81 -33.48 8.18
C THR A 140 15.22 -34.87 8.43
N GLY A 141 14.03 -35.14 7.88
CA GLY A 141 13.54 -36.51 7.72
C GLY A 141 12.05 -36.71 7.92
N SER A 142 11.37 -36.90 6.79
CA SER A 142 10.28 -37.85 6.59
C SER A 142 8.90 -37.57 7.23
N TYR A 143 7.94 -37.39 6.34
CA TYR A 143 6.50 -37.55 6.55
C TYR A 143 6.15 -38.85 7.30
N VAL A 144 5.57 -38.76 8.51
CA VAL A 144 4.59 -39.70 9.09
C VAL A 144 3.80 -38.96 10.20
N PRO A 145 2.46 -38.82 10.14
CA PRO A 145 1.69 -38.25 11.23
C PRO A 145 1.28 -39.35 12.22
N THR A 146 1.55 -39.15 13.51
CA THR A 146 0.83 -39.89 14.57
C THR A 146 0.39 -38.94 15.69
N ILE A 147 -0.93 -38.95 15.90
CA ILE A 147 -1.66 -38.33 17.01
C ILE A 147 -1.26 -39.01 18.33
N ARG A 148 -1.02 -38.18 19.37
CA ARG A 148 -1.05 -38.36 20.86
C ARG A 148 -0.12 -37.25 21.39
N ASP A 149 -0.45 -36.39 22.35
CA ASP A 149 -1.26 -36.56 23.54
C ASP A 149 -1.55 -35.18 24.16
N MET A 150 -2.54 -35.14 25.04
CA MET A 150 -3.05 -33.98 25.79
C MET A 150 -2.24 -33.73 27.08
N SER A 151 -1.87 -32.47 27.39
CA SER A 151 -1.74 -31.87 28.76
C SER A 151 -1.04 -30.50 28.65
N SER A 152 -1.75 -29.38 28.83
CA SER A 152 -2.09 -28.66 30.07
C SER A 152 -1.00 -27.71 30.63
N ILE A 153 -1.44 -26.46 30.86
CA ILE A 153 -0.90 -25.40 31.75
C ILE A 153 0.35 -24.62 31.27
N ASN A 154 0.12 -23.39 30.78
CA ASN A 154 0.37 -22.16 31.58
C ASN A 154 -0.03 -20.91 30.78
N GLU A 155 -0.94 -20.17 31.40
CA GLU A 155 -1.32 -18.81 31.06
C GLU A 155 -0.08 -17.90 31.11
N LYS A 156 0.32 -17.36 29.95
CA LYS A 156 1.17 -16.19 29.88
C LYS A 156 0.55 -15.21 28.90
N GLU A 157 -0.24 -14.29 29.46
CA GLU A 157 -0.53 -13.01 28.83
C GLU A 157 0.78 -12.40 28.34
N THR A 158 0.96 -12.38 27.02
CA THR A 158 2.08 -11.68 26.40
C THR A 158 1.50 -10.49 25.66
N LYS A 159 1.58 -9.37 26.38
CA LYS A 159 1.29 -8.00 25.96
C LYS A 159 1.68 -7.79 24.49
N SER A 160 0.68 -7.61 23.62
CA SER A 160 0.87 -7.13 22.26
C SER A 160 1.54 -5.76 22.31
N GLY A 161 2.83 -5.72 21.99
CA GLY A 161 3.58 -4.49 21.77
C GLY A 161 3.13 -3.84 20.48
N VAL A 162 1.95 -3.22 20.50
CA VAL A 162 1.56 -2.27 19.46
C VAL A 162 2.54 -1.10 19.58
N ASN A 163 3.33 -0.88 18.53
CA ASN A 163 4.44 0.05 18.59
C ASN A 163 3.90 1.50 18.61
N LEU A 164 3.71 2.01 19.83
CA LEU A 164 3.08 3.28 20.18
C LEU A 164 3.73 4.48 19.47
N GLU A 165 5.00 4.35 19.08
CA GLU A 165 5.75 5.32 18.30
C GLU A 165 5.23 5.52 16.87
N ASP A 166 4.76 4.47 16.18
CA ASP A 166 4.21 4.57 14.81
C ASP A 166 2.85 5.30 14.81
N LEU A 167 2.00 4.99 15.80
CA LEU A 167 0.72 5.67 15.96
C LEU A 167 0.91 7.15 16.33
N ILE A 168 1.89 7.45 17.20
CA ILE A 168 2.22 8.83 17.56
C ILE A 168 2.76 9.60 16.34
N GLN A 169 3.58 8.99 15.49
CA GLN A 169 4.07 9.65 14.27
C GLN A 169 2.93 9.92 13.27
N LYS A 170 2.02 8.97 13.07
CA LYS A 170 0.83 9.15 12.22
C LYS A 170 -0.12 10.23 12.76
N LEU A 171 -0.37 10.24 14.08
CA LEU A 171 -1.20 11.27 14.73
C LEU A 171 -0.58 12.67 14.66
N LYS A 172 0.75 12.78 14.77
CA LYS A 172 1.48 14.05 14.61
C LYS A 172 1.34 14.58 13.18
N GLY A 173 1.52 13.74 12.17
CA GLY A 173 1.34 14.12 10.76
C GLY A 173 -0.09 14.60 10.46
N LEU A 174 -1.10 13.89 10.97
CA LEU A 174 -2.50 14.25 10.76
C LEU A 174 -2.86 15.61 11.38
N LYS A 175 -2.37 15.89 12.59
CA LYS A 175 -2.59 17.19 13.27
C LYS A 175 -1.99 18.37 12.52
N VAL A 176 -0.80 18.21 11.92
CA VAL A 176 -0.13 19.25 11.15
C VAL A 176 -0.94 19.61 9.89
N ILE A 177 -1.50 18.61 9.21
CA ILE A 177 -2.32 18.81 7.99
C ILE A 177 -3.60 19.60 8.32
N ILE A 178 -4.28 19.27 9.42
CA ILE A 178 -5.52 19.96 9.84
C ILE A 178 -5.24 21.43 10.17
N ILE A 179 -4.15 21.72 10.89
CA ILE A 179 -3.76 23.09 11.24
C ILE A 179 -3.45 23.89 9.97
N LEU A 180 -2.71 23.32 9.02
CA LEU A 180 -2.36 23.98 7.78
C LEU A 180 -3.61 24.31 6.93
N GLN A 181 -4.57 23.38 6.85
CA GLN A 181 -5.84 23.61 6.15
C GLN A 181 -6.67 24.73 6.80
N ALA A 182 -6.75 24.76 8.13
CA ALA A 182 -7.49 25.80 8.84
C ALA A 182 -6.90 27.21 8.61
N VAL A 183 -5.57 27.33 8.57
CA VAL A 183 -4.88 28.59 8.28
C VAL A 183 -5.18 29.06 6.85
N LEU A 184 -5.11 28.16 5.85
CA LEU A 184 -5.41 28.50 4.46
C LEU A 184 -6.85 28.98 4.28
N ILE A 185 -7.82 28.30 4.89
CA ILE A 185 -9.23 28.72 4.87
C ILE A 185 -9.39 30.09 5.54
N GLY A 186 -8.77 30.29 6.70
CA GLY A 186 -8.77 31.58 7.40
C GLY A 186 -8.23 32.72 6.55
N CYS A 187 -7.08 32.53 5.89
CA CYS A 187 -6.48 33.52 5.00
C CYS A 187 -7.41 33.88 3.83
N VAL A 188 -8.09 32.90 3.22
CA VAL A 188 -9.05 33.14 2.14
C VAL A 188 -10.26 33.94 2.63
N VAL A 189 -10.82 33.61 3.80
CA VAL A 189 -11.95 34.34 4.39
C VAL A 189 -11.57 35.78 4.69
N VAL A 190 -10.41 35.99 5.31
CA VAL A 190 -9.88 37.33 5.61
C VAL A 190 -9.68 38.12 4.32
N PHE A 191 -9.06 37.52 3.30
CA PHE A 191 -8.88 38.17 2.00
C PHE A 191 -10.22 38.55 1.35
N ARG A 192 -11.23 37.67 1.40
CA ARG A 192 -12.58 37.96 0.90
C ARG A 192 -13.26 39.09 1.67
N ILE A 193 -13.08 39.17 2.99
CA ILE A 193 -13.62 40.26 3.82
C ILE A 193 -12.93 41.59 3.47
N PHE A 194 -11.60 41.61 3.37
CA PHE A 194 -10.85 42.80 2.95
C PHE A 194 -11.26 43.24 1.55
N HIS A 195 -11.41 42.31 0.61
CA HIS A 195 -11.83 42.62 -0.76
C HIS A 195 -13.29 43.13 -0.82
N ARG A 196 -14.19 42.61 0.02
CA ARG A 196 -15.57 43.12 0.18
C ARG A 196 -15.57 44.52 0.80
N ARG A 197 -14.76 44.75 1.84
CA ARG A 197 -14.62 46.08 2.48
C ARG A 197 -14.03 47.11 1.53
N ALA A 198 -13.00 46.75 0.76
CA ALA A 198 -12.42 47.61 -0.27
C ALA A 198 -13.43 47.95 -1.39
N ARG A 199 -14.23 46.96 -1.85
CA ARG A 199 -15.34 47.20 -2.79
C ARG A 199 -16.44 48.10 -2.19
N SER A 200 -16.81 47.92 -0.92
CA SER A 200 -17.82 48.74 -0.24
C SER A 200 -17.37 50.19 -0.07
N LYS A 201 -16.10 50.41 0.29
CA LYS A 201 -15.52 51.76 0.41
C LYS A 201 -15.47 52.48 -0.95
N ARG A 202 -15.15 51.78 -2.04
CA ARG A 202 -15.21 52.32 -3.42
C ARG A 202 -16.64 52.67 -3.88
N ARG A 203 -17.68 52.01 -3.37
CA ARG A 203 -19.09 52.33 -3.69
C ARG A 203 -19.65 53.53 -2.93
N ARG A 204 -19.04 53.93 -1.80
CA ARG A 204 -19.44 55.12 -1.03
C ARG A 204 -18.73 56.42 -1.46
N LEU A 205 -17.73 56.30 -2.33
CA LEU A 205 -16.92 57.42 -2.85
C LEU A 205 -17.29 57.81 -4.29
N ARG A 206 -18.41 57.27 -4.81
CA ARG A 206 -18.94 57.49 -6.15
C ARG A 206 -20.40 57.86 -6.00
#